data_AF-A0A151EVI9-F1
#
_entry.id   AF-A0A151EVI9-F1
#
_cell.length_a   1.000
_cell.length_b   1.000
_cell.length_c   1.000
_cell.angle_alpha   90.00
_cell.angle_beta   90.00
_cell.angle_gamma   90.00
#
_symmetry.space_group_name_H-M   'P 1'
#
loop_
_entity.id
_entity.type
_entity.pdbx_description
1 polymer ?
#
loop_
_entity_poly.entity_id
_entity_poly.type
_entity_poly.pdbx_seq_one_letter_code
_entity_poly.pdbx_strand_id
1 'polypeptide(L)'
;MVVTTPIHEAAHWVMSDLDPYIEPIEFHLFDDKSFQNNNNVLSSALGYVVVKERYPGAFEDRPFWFDLLQEIICVSIQILITLLTVIKLLKLLIEKNLKTIKTA
;
A
#
# COMPACT_ATOMS: atom_id res chain seq x y z
N MET A 1 8.99 0.63 -5.79
CA MET A 1 7.52 0.60 -5.56
C MET A 1 7.01 -0.81 -5.31
N VAL A 2 7.33 -1.79 -6.15
CA VAL A 2 6.84 -3.19 -6.03
C VAL A 2 6.94 -3.78 -4.61
N VAL A 3 8.05 -3.58 -3.89
CA VAL A 3 8.23 -4.13 -2.53
C VAL A 3 7.30 -3.47 -1.49
N THR A 4 6.96 -2.21 -1.69
CA THR A 4 6.12 -1.43 -0.77
C THR A 4 4.65 -1.44 -1.18
N THR A 5 4.32 -1.93 -2.37
CA THR A 5 2.94 -2.06 -2.86
C THR A 5 2.05 -2.88 -1.92
N PRO A 6 2.46 -4.04 -1.38
CA PRO A 6 1.60 -4.78 -0.44
C PRO A 6 1.22 -3.97 0.81
N ILE A 7 2.12 -3.08 1.27
CA ILE A 7 1.85 -2.21 2.42
C ILE A 7 0.82 -1.14 2.04
N HIS A 8 0.97 -0.54 0.87
CA HIS A 8 0.07 0.48 0.36
C HIS A 8 -1.36 -0.05 0.19
N GLU A 9 -1.51 -1.17 -0.51
CA GLU A 9 -2.81 -1.77 -0.73
C GLU A 9 -3.43 -2.27 0.59
N ALA A 10 -2.61 -2.80 1.52
CA ALA A 10 -3.12 -3.21 2.82
C ALA A 10 -3.67 -2.01 3.61
N ALA A 11 -3.06 -0.83 3.46
CA ALA A 11 -3.63 0.41 3.99
C ALA A 11 -4.96 0.74 3.30
N HIS A 12 -5.09 0.59 1.98
CA HIS A 12 -6.37 0.77 1.29
C HIS A 12 -7.46 -0.18 1.79
N TRP A 13 -7.12 -1.43 2.11
CA TRP A 13 -8.08 -2.37 2.69
C TRP A 13 -8.62 -1.84 4.02
N VAL A 14 -7.72 -1.44 4.93
CA VAL A 14 -8.09 -0.89 6.24
C VAL A 14 -8.91 0.39 6.08
N MET A 15 -8.51 1.28 5.16
CA MET A 15 -9.25 2.52 4.89
C MET A 15 -10.65 2.24 4.33
N SER A 16 -10.79 1.23 3.48
CA SER A 16 -12.07 0.81 2.91
C SER A 16 -12.99 0.17 3.97
N ASP A 17 -12.43 -0.55 4.93
CA ASP A 17 -13.19 -1.13 6.05
C ASP A 17 -13.76 -0.05 6.99
N LEU A 18 -13.00 1.04 7.17
CA LEU A 18 -13.40 2.21 7.96
C LEU A 18 -14.36 3.16 7.22
N ASP A 19 -14.39 3.09 5.88
CA ASP A 19 -15.24 3.95 5.06
C ASP A 19 -16.71 3.50 5.19
N PRO A 20 -17.65 4.41 5.55
CA PRO A 20 -19.05 4.06 5.77
C PRO A 20 -19.83 3.77 4.47
N TYR A 21 -19.27 4.11 3.30
CA TYR A 21 -19.95 3.98 2.01
C TYR A 21 -19.58 2.68 1.28
N ILE A 22 -18.41 2.12 1.57
CA ILE A 22 -17.86 0.96 0.85
C ILE A 22 -17.55 -0.21 1.79
N GLU A 23 -17.39 -1.38 1.20
CA GLU A 23 -16.96 -2.59 1.89
C GLU A 23 -15.90 -3.28 1.04
N PRO A 24 -14.68 -3.53 1.56
CA PRO A 24 -13.66 -4.25 0.82
C PRO A 24 -14.06 -5.72 0.67
N ILE A 25 -13.90 -6.26 -0.54
CA ILE A 25 -14.28 -7.63 -0.90
C ILE A 25 -13.04 -8.47 -1.15
N GLU A 26 -12.13 -7.94 -1.97
CA GLU A 26 -11.00 -8.70 -2.48
C GLU A 26 -9.77 -7.81 -2.65
N PHE A 27 -8.62 -8.45 -2.49
CA PHE A 27 -7.32 -7.81 -2.51
C PHE A 27 -6.46 -8.48 -3.58
N HIS A 28 -5.97 -7.68 -4.53
CA HIS A 28 -5.13 -8.16 -5.62
C HIS A 28 -3.76 -7.50 -5.58
N LEU A 29 -2.71 -8.30 -5.80
CA LEU A 29 -1.36 -7.82 -6.04
C LEU A 29 -0.92 -8.34 -7.41
N PHE A 30 -0.39 -7.43 -8.23
CA PHE A 30 0.06 -7.73 -9.57
C PHE A 30 1.58 -7.77 -9.62
N ASP A 31 2.12 -8.66 -10.44
CA ASP A 31 3.56 -8.72 -10.66
C ASP A 31 4.01 -7.63 -11.65
N ASP A 32 5.29 -7.26 -11.58
CA ASP A 32 5.88 -6.22 -12.44
C ASP A 32 5.76 -6.57 -13.94
N LYS A 33 5.67 -7.86 -14.27
CA LYS A 33 5.48 -8.33 -15.66
C LYS A 33 4.07 -8.04 -16.19
N SER A 34 3.05 -8.10 -15.34
CA SER A 34 1.69 -7.72 -15.70
C SER A 34 1.60 -6.21 -16.00
N PHE A 35 2.36 -5.40 -15.27
CA PHE A 35 2.47 -3.96 -15.50
C PHE A 35 3.13 -3.63 -16.85
N GLN A 36 4.24 -4.31 -17.18
CA GLN A 36 4.99 -4.05 -18.42
C GLN A 36 4.26 -4.49 -19.71
N ASN A 37 3.39 -5.49 -19.63
CA ASN A 37 2.74 -6.07 -20.82
C ASN A 37 1.41 -5.42 -21.21
N ASN A 38 0.87 -4.50 -20.41
CA ASN A 38 -0.33 -3.70 -20.72
C ASN A 38 -1.56 -4.50 -21.18
N ASN A 39 -1.71 -5.75 -20.72
CA ASN A 39 -2.70 -6.70 -21.23
C ASN A 39 -4.12 -6.52 -20.64
N ASN A 40 -4.31 -5.62 -19.67
CA ASN A 40 -5.57 -5.42 -18.95
C ASN A 40 -5.68 -4.00 -18.40
N VAL A 41 -6.89 -3.50 -18.13
CA VAL A 41 -7.13 -2.16 -17.55
C VAL A 41 -6.46 -1.96 -16.19
N LEU A 42 -6.15 -3.03 -15.48
CA LEU A 42 -5.45 -3.03 -14.19
C LEU A 42 -3.91 -3.05 -14.34
N SER A 43 -3.37 -3.09 -15.58
CA SER A 43 -1.93 -3.08 -15.85
C SER A 43 -1.24 -1.81 -15.37
N SER A 44 -1.96 -0.73 -15.13
CA SER A 44 -1.39 0.52 -14.60
C SER A 44 -1.22 0.52 -13.08
N ALA A 45 -1.63 -0.54 -12.38
CA ALA A 45 -1.55 -0.66 -10.94
C ALA A 45 -0.73 -1.89 -10.53
N LEU A 46 0.02 -1.78 -9.44
CA LEU A 46 0.77 -2.91 -8.87
C LEU A 46 -0.06 -3.70 -7.84
N GLY A 47 -1.24 -3.19 -7.51
CA GLY A 47 -2.24 -3.86 -6.69
C GLY A 47 -3.55 -3.07 -6.71
N TYR A 48 -4.61 -3.66 -6.13
CA TYR A 48 -5.92 -3.03 -6.06
C TYR A 48 -6.79 -3.69 -4.99
N VAL A 49 -7.59 -2.87 -4.28
CA VAL A 49 -8.65 -3.33 -3.38
C VAL A 49 -10.00 -3.21 -4.08
N VAL A 50 -10.63 -4.34 -4.33
CA VAL A 50 -12.00 -4.40 -4.88
C VAL A 50 -12.98 -4.09 -3.77
N VAL A 51 -13.88 -3.15 -4.01
CA VAL A 51 -14.90 -2.71 -3.06
C VAL A 51 -16.30 -2.82 -3.66
N LYS A 52 -17.30 -3.00 -2.81
CA LYS A 52 -18.73 -2.85 -3.16
C LYS A 52 -19.35 -1.74 -2.33
N GLU A 53 -20.52 -1.29 -2.76
CA GLU A 53 -21.36 -0.40 -1.96
C GLU A 53 -21.78 -1.11 -0.66
N ARG A 54 -21.70 -0.38 0.46
CA ARG A 54 -22.22 -0.87 1.75
C ARG A 54 -23.76 -0.82 1.81
N TYR A 55 -24.37 0.09 1.06
CA TYR A 55 -25.82 0.20 0.87
C TYR A 55 -26.13 0.74 -0.53
N PRO A 56 -27.33 0.49 -1.10
CA PRO A 56 -27.66 0.93 -2.46
C PRO A 56 -27.54 2.44 -2.63
N GLY A 57 -26.73 2.90 -3.59
CA GLY A 57 -26.49 4.33 -3.86
C GLY A 57 -25.37 4.95 -3.02
N ALA A 58 -24.66 4.16 -2.22
CA ALA A 58 -23.58 4.67 -1.38
C ALA A 58 -22.44 5.33 -2.17
N PHE A 59 -22.17 4.92 -3.41
CA PHE A 59 -21.17 5.59 -4.24
C PHE A 59 -21.57 7.01 -4.64
N GLU A 60 -22.87 7.28 -4.80
CA GLU A 60 -23.38 8.62 -5.13
C GLU A 60 -23.32 9.56 -3.92
N ASP A 61 -23.56 9.02 -2.72
CA ASP A 61 -23.46 9.76 -1.45
C ASP A 61 -22.01 10.03 -1.03
N ARG A 62 -21.07 9.19 -1.49
CA ARG A 62 -19.68 9.24 -1.07
C ARG A 62 -19.02 10.54 -1.57
N PRO A 63 -18.41 11.34 -0.67
CA PRO A 63 -17.75 12.57 -1.08
C PRO A 63 -16.64 12.31 -2.11
N PHE A 64 -16.60 13.10 -3.19
CA PHE A 64 -15.62 12.90 -4.27
C PHE A 64 -14.15 12.99 -3.83
N TRP A 65 -13.86 13.65 -2.70
CA TRP A 65 -12.50 13.81 -2.18
C TRP A 65 -12.05 12.63 -1.30
N PHE A 66 -12.93 11.68 -0.99
CA PHE A 66 -12.62 10.59 -0.07
C PHE A 66 -11.53 9.67 -0.63
N ASP A 67 -11.55 9.38 -1.94
CA ASP A 67 -10.49 8.61 -2.60
C ASP A 67 -9.12 9.28 -2.48
N LEU A 68 -9.07 10.59 -2.75
CA LEU A 68 -7.83 11.35 -2.63
C LEU A 68 -7.32 11.35 -1.18
N LEU A 69 -8.21 11.46 -0.20
CA LEU A 69 -7.82 11.39 1.21
C LEU A 69 -7.27 10.01 1.58
N GLN A 70 -7.94 8.94 1.14
CA GLN A 70 -7.45 7.57 1.38
C GLN A 70 -6.07 7.39 0.76
N GLU A 71 -5.87 7.81 -0.48
CA GLU A 71 -4.57 7.76 -1.17
C GLU A 71 -3.46 8.48 -0.38
N ILE A 72 -3.73 9.71 0.08
CA ILE A 72 -2.78 10.48 0.89
C ILE A 72 -2.39 9.73 2.16
N ILE A 73 -3.36 9.10 2.84
CA ILE A 73 -3.12 8.31 4.05
C ILE A 73 -2.30 7.06 3.72
N CYS A 74 -2.67 6.31 2.69
CA CYS A 74 -1.98 5.08 2.27
C CYS A 74 -0.53 5.35 1.89
N VAL A 75 -0.26 6.39 1.09
CA VAL A 75 1.10 6.82 0.75
C VAL A 75 1.88 7.25 2.00
N SER A 76 1.24 7.98 2.92
CA SER A 76 1.89 8.42 4.17
C SER A 76 2.31 7.24 5.04
N ILE A 77 1.42 6.24 5.21
CA ILE A 77 1.71 5.00 5.93
C ILE A 77 2.86 4.24 5.27
N GLN A 78 2.82 4.11 3.94
CA GLN A 78 3.88 3.43 3.17
C GLN A 78 5.24 4.11 3.38
N ILE A 79 5.31 5.44 3.31
CA ILE A 79 6.54 6.20 3.56
C ILE A 79 7.04 5.97 4.98
N LEU A 80 6.16 6.07 5.98
CA LEU A 80 6.52 5.89 7.38
C LEU A 80 7.12 4.50 7.64
N ILE A 81 6.45 3.44 7.19
CA ILE A 81 6.92 2.07 7.37
C ILE A 81 8.24 1.84 6.63
N THR A 82 8.38 2.41 5.43
CA THR A 82 9.63 2.34 4.65
C THR A 82 10.78 2.99 5.42
N LEU A 83 10.58 4.19 5.97
CA LEU A 83 11.59 4.90 6.76
C LEU A 83 11.99 4.10 8.01
N LEU A 84 11.01 3.57 8.76
CA LEU A 84 11.27 2.74 9.95
C LEU A 84 12.09 1.49 9.59
N THR A 85 11.77 0.85 8.48
CA THR A 85 12.49 -0.33 7.99
C THR A 85 13.92 0.01 7.60
N VAL A 86 14.12 1.09 6.83
CA VAL A 86 15.44 1.56 6.41
C VAL A 86 16.31 1.93 7.63
N ILE A 87 15.76 2.69 8.58
CA ILE A 87 16.48 3.06 9.81
C ILE A 87 16.92 1.81 10.58
N LYS A 88 16.03 0.82 10.72
CA LYS A 88 16.36 -0.45 11.39
C LYS A 88 17.46 -1.22 10.68
N LEU A 89 17.40 -1.30 9.34
CA LEU A 89 18.43 -1.95 8.53
C LEU A 89 19.79 -1.24 8.65
N LEU A 90 19.81 0.10 8.58
CA LEU A 90 21.03 0.88 8.76
C LEU A 90 21.65 0.65 10.14
N LYS A 91 20.84 0.64 11.21
CA LYS A 91 21.32 0.33 12.56
C LYS A 91 21.97 -1.06 12.63
N LEU A 92 21.32 -2.08 12.07
CA LEU A 92 21.86 -3.44 12.03
C LEU A 92 23.19 -3.53 11.24
N LEU A 93 23.29 -2.81 10.12
CA LEU A 93 24.50 -2.77 9.31
C LEU A 93 25.66 -2.09 10.04
N ILE A 94 25.39 -0.98 10.74
CA ILE A 94 26.39 -0.28 11.57
C ILE A 94 26.87 -1.19 12.71
N GLU A 95 25.95 -1.83 13.44
CA GLU A 95 26.31 -2.76 14.52
C GLU A 95 27.13 -3.95 14.02
N LYS A 96 26.80 -4.50 12.84
CA LYS A 96 27.57 -5.58 12.21
C LYS A 96 28.98 -5.13 11.83
N ASN A 97 29.13 -3.99 11.16
CA ASN A 97 30.45 -3.46 10.77
C ASN A 97 31.34 -3.15 11.98
N LEU A 98 30.76 -2.53 13.02
CA LEU A 98 31.48 -2.26 14.27
C LEU A 98 31.95 -3.55 14.97
N LYS A 99 31.17 -4.63 14.91
CA LYS A 99 31.60 -5.95 15.41
C LYS A 99 32.75 -6.52 14.58
N THR A 100 32.68 -6.48 13.26
CA THR A 100 33.74 -6.97 12.36
C THR A 100 35.08 -6.26 12.63
N ILE A 101 35.07 -4.93 12.82
CA ILE A 101 36.28 -4.15 13.12
C ILE A 101 36.89 -4.53 14.48
N LYS A 102 36.08 -4.88 15.48
CA LYS A 102 36.57 -5.29 16.81
C LYS A 102 37.17 -6.70 16.84
N THR A 103 36.90 -7.53 15.84
CA THR A 103 37.37 -8.92 15.76
C THR A 103 38.54 -9.13 14.80
N ALA A 104 38.96 -8.09 14.08
CA ALA A 104 40.11 -8.08 13.17
C ALA A 104 41.34 -7.47 13.88
#